data_AF-A0A1C5LF46-F1
#
_entry.id   AF-A0A1C5LF46-F1
#
_cell.length_a   1.000
_cell.length_b   1.000
_cell.length_c   1.000
_cell.angle_alpha   90.00
_cell.angle_beta   90.00
_cell.angle_gamma   90.00
#
_symmetry.space_group_name_H-M   'P 1'
#
loop_
_entity.id
_entity.type
_entity.pdbx_description
1 polymer ?
#
loop_
_entity_poly.entity_id
_entity_poly.type
_entity_poly.pdbx_seq_one_letter_code
_entity_poly.pdbx_strand_id
1 'polypeptide(L)'
;MNPKNKRTLFLTSTICIILSIVAFALSHMGGASNENYILLYVIAVLLNIVLNLALSIKIASTNGAKALVSLGKWIMPIAGVVYLIPQVYSVLFPAKTMQDTYWYVFIGILFIVSGNYFPKNHINPYIGLKFPWLFNDEEGWYKTHRLGSYTWILAGIVSILHPLHNLVFVTVPLIIFLVGVVPLVYSLVLYFKRKRSN
;
A
#
# COMPACT_ATOMS: atom_id res chain seq x y z
N MET A 1 13.37 -8.56 18.30
CA MET A 1 12.63 -9.01 17.10
C MET A 1 12.65 -10.54 17.02
N ASN A 2 11.50 -11.20 16.90
CA ASN A 2 11.40 -12.67 16.82
C ASN A 2 12.16 -13.23 15.58
N PRO A 3 12.78 -14.43 15.65
CA PRO A 3 13.49 -15.06 14.53
C PRO A 3 12.71 -15.07 13.20
N LYS A 4 11.39 -15.30 13.22
CA LYS A 4 10.55 -15.25 12.01
C LYS A 4 10.59 -13.88 11.35
N ASN A 5 10.43 -12.81 12.13
CA ASN A 5 10.45 -11.44 11.63
C ASN A 5 11.86 -11.07 11.12
N LYS A 6 12.93 -11.53 11.77
CA LYS A 6 14.31 -11.33 11.29
C LYS A 6 14.49 -11.95 9.91
N ARG A 7 14.07 -13.21 9.73
CA ARG A 7 14.13 -13.89 8.44
C ARG A 7 13.35 -13.15 7.35
N THR A 8 12.14 -12.64 7.65
CA THR A 8 11.35 -11.86 6.68
C THR A 8 12.03 -10.54 6.31
N LEU A 9 12.59 -9.81 7.27
CA LEU A 9 13.33 -8.57 7.00
C LEU A 9 14.53 -8.85 6.09
N PHE A 10 15.35 -9.85 6.41
CA PHE A 10 16.49 -10.22 5.56
C PHE A 10 16.03 -10.60 4.15
N LEU A 11 15.03 -11.47 4.03
CA LEU A 11 14.53 -11.92 2.73
C LEU A 11 14.00 -10.76 1.87
N THR A 12 13.13 -9.92 2.43
CA THR A 12 12.53 -8.80 1.69
C THR A 12 13.57 -7.76 1.30
N SER A 13 14.52 -7.45 2.18
CA SER A 13 15.62 -6.53 1.89
C SER A 13 16.55 -7.08 0.81
N THR A 14 16.93 -8.36 0.86
CA THR A 14 17.73 -9.00 -0.19
C THR A 14 17.01 -8.95 -1.54
N ILE A 15 15.71 -9.24 -1.57
CA ILE A 15 14.92 -9.14 -2.80
C ILE A 15 14.91 -7.69 -3.32
N CYS A 16 14.65 -6.69 -2.47
CA CYS A 16 14.65 -5.29 -2.90
C CYS A 16 16.02 -4.84 -3.44
N ILE A 17 17.13 -5.29 -2.83
CA ILE A 17 18.49 -4.99 -3.30
C ILE A 17 18.72 -5.63 -4.68
N ILE A 18 18.36 -6.90 -4.84
CA ILE A 18 18.49 -7.59 -6.14
C ILE A 18 17.66 -6.88 -7.21
N LEU A 19 16.39 -6.56 -6.92
CA LEU A 19 15.52 -5.85 -7.84
C LEU A 19 16.07 -4.48 -8.22
N SER A 20 16.67 -3.76 -7.26
CA SER A 20 17.31 -2.47 -7.49
C SER A 20 18.52 -2.57 -8.42
N ILE A 21 19.35 -3.59 -8.24
CA ILE A 21 20.51 -3.85 -9.11
C ILE A 21 20.05 -4.22 -10.52
N VAL A 22 19.05 -5.08 -10.65
CA VAL A 22 18.47 -5.46 -11.95
C VAL A 22 17.88 -4.25 -12.66
N ALA A 23 17.12 -3.43 -11.94
CA ALA A 23 16.51 -2.23 -12.48
C ALA A 23 17.56 -1.20 -12.93
N PHE A 24 18.65 -1.05 -12.18
CA PHE A 24 19.79 -0.22 -12.56
C PHE A 24 20.50 -0.73 -13.83
N ALA A 25 20.70 -2.05 -13.95
CA ALA A 25 21.28 -2.63 -15.16
C ALA A 25 20.40 -2.40 -16.39
N LEU A 26 19.09 -2.59 -16.26
CA LEU A 26 18.12 -2.37 -17.33
C LEU A 26 18.03 -0.90 -17.76
N SER A 27 18.08 0.05 -16.81
CA SER A 27 18.06 1.48 -17.15
C SER A 27 19.29 1.89 -17.95
N HIS A 28 20.45 1.30 -17.64
CA HIS A 28 21.69 1.55 -18.38
C HIS A 28 21.62 1.01 -19.81
N MET A 29 21.04 -0.18 -20.01
CA MET A 29 20.83 -0.77 -21.33
C MET A 29 19.79 -0.01 -22.16
N GLY A 30 18.75 0.52 -21.51
CA GLY A 30 17.65 1.25 -22.15
C GLY A 30 17.93 2.73 -22.44
N GLY A 31 19.14 3.23 -22.15
CA GLY A 31 19.55 4.62 -22.44
C GLY A 31 18.85 5.71 -21.61
N ALA A 32 18.25 5.35 -20.46
CA ALA A 32 17.56 6.30 -19.58
C ALA A 32 18.55 7.06 -18.68
N SER A 33 18.22 8.30 -18.29
CA SER A 33 19.08 9.12 -17.42
C SER A 33 19.17 8.53 -16.00
N ASN A 34 20.39 8.16 -15.59
CA ASN A 34 20.63 7.30 -14.43
C ASN A 34 20.36 7.94 -13.04
N GLU A 35 20.33 9.27 -12.94
CA GLU A 35 20.35 9.97 -11.64
C GLU A 35 19.06 9.80 -10.82
N ASN A 36 17.90 9.81 -11.48
CA ASN A 36 16.61 9.68 -10.79
C ASN A 36 16.32 8.24 -10.31
N TYR A 37 16.89 7.24 -10.97
CA TYR A 37 16.63 5.82 -10.67
C TYR A 37 17.42 5.34 -9.45
N ILE A 38 18.69 5.73 -9.30
CA ILE A 38 19.52 5.34 -8.15
C ILE A 38 18.88 5.82 -6.85
N LEU A 39 18.45 7.08 -6.81
CA LEU A 39 17.80 7.66 -5.62
C LEU A 39 16.51 6.90 -5.28
N LEU A 40 15.67 6.59 -6.28
CA LEU A 40 14.44 5.82 -6.10
C LEU A 40 14.70 4.44 -5.49
N TYR A 41 15.73 3.72 -5.96
CA TYR A 41 16.09 2.40 -5.44
C TYR A 41 16.58 2.45 -4.00
N VAL A 42 17.44 3.43 -3.67
CA VAL A 42 17.91 3.64 -2.29
C VAL A 42 16.72 3.93 -1.38
N ILE A 43 15.82 4.83 -1.79
CA ILE A 43 14.60 5.13 -1.04
C ILE A 43 13.74 3.88 -0.86
N ALA A 44 13.57 3.04 -1.89
CA ALA A 44 12.77 1.83 -1.80
C ALA A 44 13.35 0.80 -0.81
N VAL A 45 14.67 0.61 -0.79
CA VAL A 45 15.33 -0.28 0.17
C VAL A 45 15.20 0.25 1.60
N LEU A 46 15.42 1.56 1.80
CA LEU A 46 15.26 2.20 3.11
C LEU A 46 13.82 2.09 3.62
N LEU A 47 12.84 2.37 2.76
CA LEU A 47 11.42 2.21 3.09
C LEU A 47 11.08 0.75 3.44
N ASN A 48 11.63 -0.24 2.72
CA ASN A 48 11.43 -1.65 3.05
C ASN A 48 11.93 -1.98 4.46
N ILE A 49 13.12 -1.50 4.81
CA ILE A 49 13.72 -1.72 6.14
C ILE A 49 12.85 -1.06 7.22
N VAL A 50 12.50 0.22 7.03
CA VAL A 50 11.66 0.98 7.98
C VAL A 50 10.30 0.32 8.18
N LEU A 51 9.62 -0.07 7.10
CA LEU A 51 8.32 -0.75 7.16
C LEU A 51 8.43 -2.10 7.88
N ASN A 52 9.44 -2.92 7.55
CA ASN A 52 9.61 -4.21 8.20
C ASN A 52 9.92 -4.07 9.70
N LEU A 53 10.71 -3.07 10.10
CA LEU A 53 10.98 -2.77 11.50
C LEU A 53 9.70 -2.32 12.22
N ALA A 54 8.97 -1.35 11.67
CA ALA A 54 7.71 -0.85 12.25
C ALA A 54 6.67 -1.97 12.42
N LEU A 55 6.49 -2.81 11.39
CA LEU A 55 5.54 -3.94 11.40
C LEU A 55 6.04 -5.16 12.18
N SER A 56 7.28 -5.13 12.67
CA SER A 56 7.83 -6.15 13.57
C SER A 56 7.65 -5.82 15.05
N ILE A 57 7.23 -4.58 15.36
CA ILE A 57 6.92 -4.14 16.72
C ILE A 57 5.77 -5.00 17.26
N LYS A 58 5.87 -5.39 18.54
CA LYS A 58 4.97 -6.35 19.18
C LYS A 58 3.50 -5.97 18.95
N ILE A 59 3.14 -4.72 19.22
CA ILE A 59 1.77 -4.18 19.06
C ILE A 59 1.25 -4.37 17.62
N ALA A 60 2.05 -4.05 16.60
CA ALA A 60 1.66 -4.25 15.21
C ALA A 60 1.45 -5.73 14.89
N SER A 61 2.34 -6.59 15.38
CA SER A 61 2.31 -8.02 15.09
C SER A 61 1.23 -8.81 15.84
N THR A 62 0.73 -8.29 16.96
CA THR A 62 -0.31 -8.93 17.77
C THR A 62 -1.71 -8.41 17.45
N ASN A 63 -1.87 -7.08 17.39
CA ASN A 63 -3.17 -6.44 17.23
C ASN A 63 -3.54 -6.21 15.76
N GLY A 64 -2.51 -6.11 14.91
CA GLY A 64 -2.70 -5.95 13.47
C GLY A 64 -3.23 -7.22 12.82
N ALA A 65 -4.12 -7.08 11.84
CA ALA A 65 -4.56 -8.22 11.04
C ALA A 65 -3.35 -8.86 10.35
N LYS A 66 -3.12 -10.17 10.58
CA LYS A 66 -1.91 -10.89 10.10
C LYS A 66 -1.65 -10.71 8.60
N ALA A 67 -2.71 -10.69 7.78
CA ALA A 67 -2.60 -10.47 6.35
C ALA A 67 -2.17 -9.04 6.00
N LEU A 68 -2.63 -8.01 6.73
CA LEU A 68 -2.17 -6.62 6.53
C LEU A 68 -0.72 -6.43 6.98
N VAL A 69 -0.34 -7.04 8.11
CA VAL A 69 1.06 -7.06 8.57
C VAL A 69 1.95 -7.70 7.51
N SER A 70 1.52 -8.84 6.95
CA SER A 70 2.25 -9.53 5.90
C SER A 70 2.31 -8.68 4.63
N LEU A 71 1.18 -8.14 4.17
CA LEU A 71 1.10 -7.27 3.01
C LEU A 71 2.07 -6.09 3.14
N GLY A 72 2.07 -5.39 4.27
CA GLY A 72 2.97 -4.25 4.50
C GLY A 72 4.45 -4.62 4.52
N LYS A 73 4.83 -5.85 4.92
CA LYS A 73 6.22 -6.33 4.85
C LYS A 73 6.65 -6.69 3.42
N TRP A 74 5.71 -7.12 2.58
CA TRP A 74 5.97 -7.60 1.22
C TRP A 74 5.67 -6.56 0.14
N ILE A 75 5.00 -5.45 0.48
CA ILE A 75 4.57 -4.43 -0.48
C ILE A 75 5.75 -3.83 -1.27
N MET A 76 6.90 -3.61 -0.62
CA MET A 76 8.07 -3.03 -1.27
C MET A 76 8.73 -3.97 -2.29
N PRO A 77 9.01 -5.25 -1.97
CA PRO A 77 9.42 -6.24 -2.98
C PRO A 77 8.42 -6.37 -4.14
N ILE A 78 7.12 -6.45 -3.84
CA ILE A 78 6.09 -6.60 -4.87
C ILE A 78 6.05 -5.36 -5.78
N ALA A 79 6.07 -4.16 -5.20
CA ALA A 79 6.14 -2.91 -5.96
C ALA A 79 7.41 -2.83 -6.82
N GLY A 80 8.55 -3.32 -6.31
CA GLY A 80 9.79 -3.43 -7.09
C GLY A 80 9.66 -4.32 -8.32
N VAL A 81 9.00 -5.47 -8.20
CA VAL A 81 8.71 -6.35 -9.35
C VAL A 81 7.80 -5.66 -10.35
N VAL A 82 6.74 -5.00 -9.88
CA VAL A 82 5.81 -4.26 -10.76
C VAL A 82 6.51 -3.10 -11.47
N TYR A 83 7.46 -2.44 -10.80
CA TYR A 83 8.28 -1.36 -11.38
C TYR A 83 9.26 -1.85 -12.47
N LEU A 84 9.68 -3.12 -12.44
CA LEU A 84 10.55 -3.69 -13.46
C LEU A 84 9.82 -3.93 -14.80
N ILE A 85 8.50 -4.16 -14.77
CA ILE A 85 7.71 -4.49 -15.97
C ILE A 85 7.91 -3.49 -17.12
N PRO A 86 7.74 -2.16 -16.95
CA PRO A 86 7.94 -1.20 -18.03
C PRO A 86 9.40 -1.13 -18.51
N GLN A 87 10.38 -1.38 -17.63
CA GLN A 87 11.81 -1.33 -17.98
C GLN A 87 12.21 -2.53 -18.84
N VAL A 88 11.70 -3.72 -18.49
CA VAL A 88 11.88 -4.90 -19.33
C VAL A 88 11.18 -4.70 -20.67
N TYR A 89 9.96 -4.14 -20.66
CA TYR A 89 9.22 -3.85 -21.90
C TYR A 89 9.97 -2.87 -22.81
N SER A 90 10.55 -1.80 -22.27
CA SER A 90 11.27 -0.80 -23.08
C SER A 90 12.54 -1.36 -23.72
N VAL A 91 13.25 -2.26 -23.05
CA VAL A 91 14.43 -2.94 -23.62
C VAL A 91 14.02 -3.93 -24.72
N LEU A 92 12.92 -4.66 -24.54
CA LEU A 92 12.43 -5.64 -25.53
C LEU A 92 11.77 -4.99 -26.75
N PHE A 93 11.09 -3.84 -26.56
CA PHE A 93 10.35 -3.14 -27.62
C PHE A 93 10.69 -1.64 -27.65
N PRO A 94 11.91 -1.23 -28.06
CA PRO A 94 12.35 0.17 -27.99
C PRO A 94 11.47 1.17 -28.75
N ALA A 95 10.76 0.71 -29.78
CA ALA A 95 9.86 1.54 -30.59
C ALA A 95 8.45 1.71 -30.00
N LYS A 96 8.12 1.05 -28.87
CA LYS A 96 6.80 1.08 -28.23
C LYS A 96 6.92 1.55 -26.78
N THR A 97 6.02 2.44 -26.38
CA THR A 97 5.87 2.85 -24.99
C THR A 97 4.78 2.01 -24.31
N MET A 98 5.07 1.50 -23.12
CA MET A 98 4.07 0.86 -22.28
C MET A 98 3.20 1.94 -21.62
N GLN A 99 1.89 1.72 -21.60
CA GLN A 99 0.96 2.64 -20.94
C GLN A 99 1.04 2.47 -19.41
N ASP A 100 1.03 3.57 -18.66
CA ASP A 100 1.14 3.59 -17.18
C ASP A 100 -0.05 2.98 -16.43
N THR A 101 -1.05 2.47 -17.16
CA THR A 101 -2.32 2.01 -16.62
C THR A 101 -2.18 0.79 -15.70
N TYR A 102 -1.08 0.03 -15.81
CA TYR A 102 -0.81 -1.13 -14.96
C TYR A 102 -0.70 -0.77 -13.47
N TRP A 103 -0.30 0.46 -13.14
CA TRP A 103 -0.25 0.94 -11.76
C TRP A 103 -1.63 0.96 -11.10
N TYR A 104 -2.68 1.31 -11.85
CA TYR A 104 -4.04 1.34 -11.33
C TYR A 104 -4.54 -0.06 -10.98
N VAL A 105 -4.17 -1.06 -11.77
CA VAL A 105 -4.50 -2.46 -11.47
C VAL A 105 -3.77 -2.90 -10.20
N PHE A 106 -2.47 -2.61 -10.09
CA PHE A 106 -1.68 -2.95 -8.90
C PHE A 106 -2.23 -2.31 -7.63
N ILE A 107 -2.46 -0.99 -7.64
CA ILE A 107 -3.04 -0.25 -6.51
C ILE A 107 -4.44 -0.77 -6.17
N GLY A 108 -5.23 -1.10 -7.19
CA GLY A 108 -6.57 -1.64 -6.98
C GLY A 108 -6.59 -2.97 -6.24
N ILE A 109 -5.68 -3.89 -6.61
CA ILE A 109 -5.48 -5.15 -5.89
C ILE A 109 -5.08 -4.90 -4.43
N LEU A 110 -4.16 -3.96 -4.18
CA LEU A 110 -3.76 -3.60 -2.82
C LEU A 110 -4.93 -3.08 -1.97
N PHE A 111 -5.82 -2.28 -2.56
CA PHE A 111 -7.01 -1.79 -1.86
C PHE A 111 -8.01 -2.89 -1.55
N ILE A 112 -8.29 -3.79 -2.50
CA ILE A 112 -9.20 -4.93 -2.28
C ILE A 112 -8.67 -5.82 -1.16
N VAL A 113 -7.39 -6.19 -1.22
CA VAL A 113 -6.77 -7.02 -0.18
C VAL A 113 -6.82 -6.28 1.15
N SER A 114 -6.45 -5.00 1.21
CA SER A 114 -6.44 -4.26 2.46
C SER A 114 -7.83 -4.11 3.07
N GLY A 115 -8.82 -3.72 2.26
CA GLY A 115 -10.21 -3.57 2.68
C GLY A 115 -10.77 -4.87 3.27
N ASN A 116 -10.51 -6.02 2.65
CA ASN A 116 -11.00 -7.31 3.12
C ASN A 116 -10.50 -7.69 4.54
N TYR A 117 -9.37 -7.14 4.98
CA TYR A 117 -8.78 -7.44 6.29
C TYR A 117 -8.95 -6.34 7.34
N PHE A 118 -9.48 -5.17 6.98
CA PHE A 118 -9.77 -4.10 7.94
C PHE A 118 -10.65 -4.51 9.13
N PRO A 119 -11.75 -5.28 8.97
CA PRO A 119 -12.61 -5.63 10.10
C PRO A 119 -11.94 -6.55 11.13
N LYS A 120 -10.81 -7.17 10.75
CA LYS A 120 -10.02 -8.09 11.59
C LYS A 120 -8.88 -7.37 12.32
N ASN A 121 -8.76 -6.06 12.16
CA ASN A 121 -7.69 -5.25 12.71
C ASN A 121 -8.14 -4.68 14.06
N HIS A 122 -7.43 -4.99 15.15
CA HIS A 122 -7.67 -4.36 16.45
C HIS A 122 -6.92 -3.03 16.56
N ILE A 123 -7.24 -2.21 17.57
CA ILE A 123 -6.60 -0.92 17.78
C ILE A 123 -5.07 -1.09 17.81
N ASN A 124 -4.40 -0.38 16.90
CA ASN A 124 -2.94 -0.30 16.85
C ASN A 124 -2.50 0.93 16.04
N PRO A 125 -1.36 1.56 16.37
CA PRO A 125 -0.89 2.76 15.67
C PRO A 125 -0.18 2.46 14.33
N TYR A 126 -0.05 1.19 13.93
CA TYR A 126 0.78 0.79 12.79
C TYR A 126 -0.04 0.48 11.53
N ILE A 127 -1.23 -0.09 11.67
CA ILE A 127 -2.03 -0.68 10.59
C ILE A 127 -3.48 -0.19 10.68
N GLY A 128 -4.06 0.13 9.52
CA GLY A 128 -5.45 0.55 9.40
C GLY A 128 -5.62 2.06 9.31
N LEU A 129 -6.84 2.52 9.56
CA LEU A 129 -7.26 3.92 9.52
C LEU A 129 -6.96 4.60 10.87
N LYS A 130 -5.90 5.41 10.88
CA LYS A 130 -5.28 5.94 12.11
C LYS A 130 -5.87 7.29 12.54
N PHE A 131 -7.17 7.35 12.75
CA PHE A 131 -7.79 8.58 13.25
C PHE A 131 -7.54 8.72 14.76
N PRO A 132 -7.01 9.86 15.26
CA PRO A 132 -6.57 10.00 16.65
C PRO A 132 -7.64 9.67 17.70
N TRP A 133 -8.91 9.99 17.44
CA TRP A 133 -10.02 9.70 18.34
C TRP A 133 -10.38 8.21 18.43
N LEU A 134 -9.99 7.39 17.46
CA LEU A 134 -10.31 5.96 17.47
C LEU A 134 -9.39 5.13 18.38
N PHE A 135 -8.24 5.66 18.81
CA PHE A 135 -7.32 4.91 19.68
C PHE A 135 -7.91 4.63 21.06
N ASN A 136 -8.87 5.44 21.51
CA ASN A 136 -9.56 5.28 22.79
C ASN A 136 -11.01 4.77 22.61
N ASP A 137 -11.39 4.36 21.39
CA ASP A 137 -12.74 3.94 21.04
C ASP A 137 -12.72 2.66 20.21
N GLU A 138 -12.81 1.50 20.89
CA GLU A 138 -12.79 0.19 20.23
C GLU A 138 -14.02 -0.04 19.33
N GLU A 139 -15.20 0.41 19.74
CA GLU A 139 -16.41 0.28 18.95
C GLU A 139 -16.34 1.17 17.70
N GLY A 140 -15.91 2.42 17.87
CA GLY A 140 -15.67 3.37 16.78
C GLY A 140 -14.61 2.86 15.81
N TRP A 141 -13.53 2.25 16.34
CA TRP A 141 -12.48 1.62 15.54
C TRP A 141 -13.06 0.51 14.67
N TYR A 142 -13.79 -0.43 15.28
CA TYR A 142 -14.40 -1.56 14.56
C TYR A 142 -15.40 -1.08 13.49
N LYS A 143 -16.31 -0.17 13.85
CA LYS A 143 -17.31 0.37 12.90
C LYS A 143 -16.64 1.10 11.73
N THR A 144 -15.63 1.92 12.01
CA THR A 144 -14.92 2.67 10.96
C THR A 144 -14.16 1.73 10.02
N HIS A 145 -13.48 0.71 10.55
CA HIS A 145 -12.77 -0.27 9.73
C HIS A 145 -13.71 -1.20 8.96
N ARG A 146 -14.90 -1.50 9.50
CA ARG A 146 -15.96 -2.21 8.77
C ARG A 146 -16.54 -1.37 7.63
N LEU A 147 -16.75 -0.07 7.81
CA LEU A 147 -17.11 0.78 6.67
C LEU A 147 -15.97 0.85 5.66
N GLY A 148 -14.75 1.09 6.15
CA GLY A 148 -13.53 1.15 5.34
C GLY A 148 -13.31 -0.11 4.50
N SER A 149 -13.71 -1.29 4.97
CA SER A 149 -13.60 -2.51 4.17
C SER A 149 -14.39 -2.43 2.88
N TYR A 150 -15.61 -1.90 2.93
CA TYR A 150 -16.45 -1.77 1.74
C TYR A 150 -15.92 -0.68 0.82
N THR A 151 -15.54 0.47 1.36
CA THR A 151 -15.10 1.60 0.53
C THR A 151 -13.74 1.34 -0.12
N TRP A 152 -12.82 0.66 0.55
CA TRP A 152 -11.53 0.27 -0.03
C TRP A 152 -11.68 -0.82 -1.09
N ILE A 153 -12.55 -1.82 -0.89
CA ILE A 153 -12.83 -2.81 -1.93
C ILE A 153 -13.43 -2.12 -3.16
N LEU A 154 -14.40 -1.21 -2.97
CA LEU A 154 -15.00 -0.45 -4.07
C LEU A 154 -13.97 0.43 -4.79
N ALA A 155 -13.11 1.13 -4.05
CA ALA A 155 -12.03 1.94 -4.63
C ALA A 155 -11.05 1.08 -5.45
N GLY A 156 -10.78 -0.14 -4.98
CA GLY A 156 -9.93 -1.07 -5.72
C GLY A 156 -10.57 -1.56 -7.02
N ILE A 157 -11.88 -1.84 -7.03
CA ILE A 157 -12.62 -2.17 -8.26
C ILE A 157 -12.59 -0.98 -9.24
N VAL A 158 -12.87 0.23 -8.76
CA VAL A 158 -12.79 1.46 -9.57
C VAL A 158 -11.40 1.63 -10.18
N SER A 159 -10.34 1.39 -9.40
CA SER A 159 -8.95 1.47 -9.86
C SER A 159 -8.66 0.41 -10.95
N ILE A 160 -9.13 -0.82 -10.79
CA ILE A 160 -8.93 -1.89 -11.78
C ILE A 160 -9.67 -1.61 -13.10
N LEU A 161 -10.83 -0.95 -13.04
CA LEU A 161 -11.63 -0.61 -14.22
C LEU A 161 -11.15 0.67 -14.93
N HIS A 162 -10.23 1.44 -14.34
CA HIS A 162 -9.65 2.64 -14.93
C HIS A 162 -9.18 2.49 -16.39
N PRO A 163 -8.48 1.40 -16.79
CA PRO A 163 -8.04 1.20 -18.17
C PRO A 163 -9.16 1.24 -19.23
N LEU A 164 -10.40 0.93 -18.85
CA LEU A 164 -11.51 0.86 -19.80
C LEU A 164 -11.97 2.24 -20.31
N HIS A 165 -11.76 3.28 -19.50
CA HIS A 165 -12.24 4.63 -19.81
C HIS A 165 -11.14 5.70 -19.76
N ASN A 166 -10.02 5.45 -19.07
CA ASN A 166 -8.84 6.32 -18.98
C ASN A 166 -9.13 7.76 -18.52
N LEU A 167 -10.22 7.99 -17.79
CA LEU A 167 -10.61 9.31 -17.27
C LEU A 167 -9.99 9.56 -15.89
N VAL A 168 -8.72 9.95 -15.87
CA VAL A 168 -7.94 10.16 -14.62
C VAL A 168 -8.61 11.17 -13.69
N PHE A 169 -9.15 12.26 -14.25
CA PHE A 169 -9.85 13.31 -13.50
C PHE A 169 -11.14 12.82 -12.80
N VAL A 170 -11.65 11.65 -13.17
CA VAL A 170 -12.80 11.03 -12.52
C VAL A 170 -12.34 9.96 -11.53
N THR A 171 -11.44 9.07 -11.96
CA THR A 171 -10.99 7.93 -11.16
C THR A 171 -10.24 8.37 -9.90
N VAL A 172 -9.28 9.28 -10.02
CA VAL A 172 -8.42 9.65 -8.89
C VAL A 172 -9.19 10.34 -7.77
N PRO A 173 -10.03 11.37 -8.05
CA PRO A 173 -10.86 11.98 -6.99
C PRO A 173 -11.82 10.98 -6.34
N LEU A 174 -12.40 10.07 -7.12
CA LEU A 174 -13.31 9.04 -6.59
C LEU A 174 -12.58 8.08 -5.63
N ILE A 175 -11.37 7.64 -5.97
CA ILE A 175 -10.55 6.80 -5.08
C ILE A 175 -10.23 7.56 -3.79
N ILE A 176 -9.78 8.81 -3.87
CA ILE A 176 -9.46 9.63 -2.70
C ILE A 176 -10.70 9.81 -1.80
N PHE A 177 -11.85 10.07 -2.42
CA PHE A 177 -13.12 10.20 -1.72
C PHE A 177 -13.48 8.91 -0.96
N LEU A 178 -13.43 7.75 -1.64
CA LEU A 178 -13.78 6.46 -1.05
C LEU A 178 -12.81 6.00 0.05
N VAL A 179 -11.51 6.16 -0.16
CA VAL A 179 -10.46 5.65 0.73
C VAL A 179 -10.21 6.58 1.92
N GLY A 180 -10.30 7.90 1.70
CA GLY A 180 -9.95 8.91 2.68
C GLY A 180 -11.17 9.63 3.28
N VAL A 181 -11.97 10.28 2.43
CA VAL A 181 -13.03 11.19 2.89
C VAL A 181 -14.15 10.43 3.58
N VAL A 182 -14.67 9.36 2.98
CA VAL A 182 -15.80 8.61 3.54
C VAL A 182 -15.47 8.02 4.92
N PRO A 183 -14.35 7.30 5.12
CA PRO A 183 -14.02 6.77 6.45
C PRO A 183 -13.71 7.86 7.47
N LEU A 184 -13.07 8.97 7.06
CA LEU A 184 -12.79 10.11 7.94
C LEU A 184 -14.09 10.73 8.46
N VAL A 185 -15.00 11.12 7.56
CA VAL A 185 -16.28 11.74 7.91
C VAL A 185 -17.10 10.81 8.81
N TYR A 186 -17.17 9.52 8.45
CA TYR A 186 -17.89 8.55 9.27
C TYR A 186 -17.31 8.43 10.69
N SER A 187 -15.99 8.37 10.81
CA SER A 187 -15.33 8.29 12.11
C SER A 187 -15.54 9.56 12.96
N LEU A 188 -15.59 10.75 12.33
CA LEU A 188 -15.90 12.01 13.01
C LEU A 188 -17.36 12.03 13.50
N VAL A 189 -18.31 11.57 12.68
CA VAL A 189 -19.72 11.47 13.07
C VAL A 189 -19.89 10.55 14.27
N LEU A 190 -19.22 9.40 14.29
CA LEU A 190 -19.23 8.50 15.44
C LEU A 190 -18.66 9.16 16.70
N TYR A 191 -17.53 9.87 16.56
CA TYR A 191 -16.89 10.59 17.66
C TYR A 191 -17.82 11.64 18.28
N PHE A 192 -18.43 12.50 17.46
CA PHE A 192 -19.34 13.55 17.96
C PHE A 192 -20.64 12.98 18.54
N LYS A 193 -21.17 11.90 17.96
CA LYS A 193 -22.35 11.21 18.50
C LYS A 193 -22.08 10.67 19.90
N ARG A 194 -20.91 10.07 20.12
CA ARG A 194 -20.50 9.56 21.43
C ARG A 194 -20.32 10.68 22.45
N LYS A 195 -19.67 11.78 22.07
CA LYS A 195 -19.45 12.93 22.97
C LYS A 195 -20.75 13.60 23.41
N ARG A 196 -21.81 13.57 22.60
CA ARG A 196 -23.14 14.11 22.96
C ARG A 196 -23.93 13.19 23.90
N SER A 197 -23.60 11.91 23.95
CA SER A 197 -24.29 10.91 24.78
C SER A 197 -23.67 10.76 26.18
N ASN A 198 -22.51 11.36 26.43
CA ASN A 198 -21.83 11.42 27.72
C ASN A 198 -22.02 12.80 28.34
#